data_AF-A0A938HE65-F1
#
_entry.id   AF-A0A938HE65-F1
#
_cell.length_a   1.000
_cell.length_b   1.000
_cell.length_c   1.000
_cell.angle_alpha   90.00
_cell.angle_beta   90.00
_cell.angle_gamma   90.00
#
_symmetry.space_group_name_H-M   'P 1'
#
loop_
_entity.id
_entity.type
_entity.pdbx_description
1 polymer ?
#
loop_
_entity_poly.entity_id
_entity_poly.type
_entity_poly.pdbx_seq_one_letter_code
_entity_poly.pdbx_strand_id
1 'polypeptide(L)'
;MKKLLLTISAVVLSATTYAQVIAAGISPQSIVANYTHTWADPAGGWGTPDFNIPGTFVQDTLKIVDDGSTGTNAQGNPISAEGCNPLINDLTGKIAVIFRNTCEFGVKALNAQNAGAVGVIIVNRNPGEVIAMGAGSQGANVTIPVVMLDLTDGLALIAEMANGPVVMFLGNKTGLFPNDGGISGGATLLPRQAMIPSQLAQNGTEFNFDLGSRVYNYGNQAQTGMALNAKITNPAGATVYDNTTSGISLPAGDSLDVFPGGASTLPNFSLASYPAGTYTLTYTLTLSGPDDYNADNVLTTTFTVTDSMFSYAQADPATGSPSGGNYYRPGSNNQTYSSCQVIDNANASRLKATGIYFSATTSAASGVLLTGEEMALYLYKWEDVFTDLNDANLAFNTLTEVANGFYYYPDDLQGETVFGAFTTPAALEDNQRYLACVQTVNLNLYMGHENGTNLTWNEAYYLQPMAPNESDGTYYAGGFGSDIPSSVAIGVADNDVSVAELNTVAGKAFPNPANDVVTVAIEGEGTAQLTVTDVAGKVAMATTLNLAAGQDNVNINALETGLYIFNVTLENGKTAQFNVVKK
;
A
#
# COMPACT_ATOMS: atom_id res chain seq x y z
N MET A 1 44.84 -23.26 24.43
CA MET A 1 45.30 -22.28 23.43
C MET A 1 44.31 -22.28 22.26
N LYS A 2 43.24 -21.49 22.37
CA LYS A 2 42.27 -21.25 21.29
C LYS A 2 42.38 -19.77 20.94
N LYS A 3 42.81 -19.45 19.72
CA LYS A 3 42.83 -18.08 19.20
C LYS A 3 41.45 -17.80 18.60
N LEU A 4 40.66 -16.94 19.25
CA LEU A 4 39.53 -16.27 18.61
C LEU A 4 40.11 -15.22 17.64
N LEU A 5 39.80 -15.36 16.36
CA LEU A 5 39.97 -14.29 15.38
C LEU A 5 38.69 -13.46 15.40
N LEU A 6 38.82 -12.25 15.93
CA LEU A 6 37.81 -11.20 15.93
C LEU A 6 37.86 -10.55 14.54
N THR A 7 37.02 -10.97 13.60
CA THR A 7 36.78 -10.23 12.35
C THR A 7 35.83 -9.08 12.67
N ILE A 8 36.41 -7.92 12.95
CA ILE A 8 35.74 -6.62 12.86
C ILE A 8 35.53 -6.37 11.36
N SER A 9 34.32 -6.66 10.88
CA SER A 9 33.85 -6.11 9.60
C SER A 9 33.59 -4.63 9.84
N ALA A 10 34.59 -3.81 9.54
CA ALA A 10 34.44 -2.38 9.41
C ALA A 10 33.53 -2.13 8.20
N VAL A 11 32.22 -1.99 8.46
CA VAL A 11 31.30 -1.38 7.50
C VAL A 11 31.73 0.08 7.39
N VAL A 12 32.49 0.39 6.34
CA VAL A 12 32.65 1.77 5.89
C VAL A 12 31.28 2.16 5.35
N LEU A 13 30.42 2.70 6.22
CA LEU A 13 29.25 3.47 5.78
C LEU A 13 29.81 4.69 5.06
N SER A 14 29.85 4.65 3.73
CA SER A 14 29.81 5.88 2.96
C SER A 14 28.54 6.61 3.39
N ALA A 15 28.69 7.78 3.99
CA ALA A 15 27.58 8.71 4.19
C ALA A 15 27.11 9.14 2.79
N THR A 16 26.22 8.35 2.19
CA THR A 16 25.39 8.81 1.09
C THR A 16 24.41 9.78 1.74
N THR A 17 24.75 11.07 1.71
CA THR A 17 23.78 12.12 2.02
C THR A 17 22.69 12.00 0.96
N TYR A 18 21.53 11.44 1.33
CA TYR A 18 20.34 11.56 0.50
C TYR A 18 20.06 13.04 0.35
N ALA A 19 20.14 13.55 -0.86
CA ALA A 19 19.79 14.94 -1.12
C ALA A 19 18.32 15.16 -0.81
N GLN A 20 18.04 16.12 0.08
CA GLN A 20 16.70 16.68 0.27
C GLN A 20 16.37 17.58 -0.93
N VAL A 21 16.10 16.94 -2.06
CA VAL A 21 15.56 17.61 -3.24
C VAL A 21 14.09 17.90 -2.97
N ILE A 22 13.72 19.17 -2.96
CA ILE A 22 12.36 19.63 -2.69
C ILE A 22 11.87 20.54 -3.82
N ALA A 23 10.57 20.46 -4.09
CA ALA A 23 9.82 21.50 -4.77
C ALA A 23 8.88 22.12 -3.73
N ALA A 24 9.16 23.34 -3.29
CA ALA A 24 8.50 23.95 -2.16
C ALA A 24 7.97 25.34 -2.49
N GLY A 25 6.75 25.62 -2.05
CA GLY A 25 6.17 26.95 -2.09
C GLY A 25 6.74 27.82 -0.98
N ILE A 26 7.16 29.04 -1.33
CA ILE A 26 7.79 29.99 -0.39
C ILE A 26 6.87 31.17 -0.08
N SER A 27 6.15 31.69 -1.07
CA SER A 27 5.18 32.76 -0.87
C SER A 27 4.20 32.86 -2.03
N PRO A 28 2.93 33.25 -1.83
CA PRO A 28 2.31 33.66 -0.57
C PRO A 28 2.07 32.50 0.41
N GLN A 29 1.64 32.81 1.64
CA GLN A 29 1.42 31.80 2.69
C GLN A 29 0.44 30.68 2.26
N SER A 30 -0.49 30.96 1.34
CA SER A 30 -1.47 29.99 0.83
C SER A 30 -0.86 28.82 0.06
N ILE A 31 0.37 28.98 -0.44
CA ILE A 31 1.08 27.94 -1.21
C ILE A 31 2.29 27.38 -0.45
N VAL A 32 2.54 27.81 0.79
CA VAL A 32 3.69 27.32 1.57
C VAL A 32 3.45 25.87 1.95
N ALA A 33 4.05 24.97 1.16
CA ALA A 33 3.97 23.52 1.29
C ALA A 33 5.10 22.87 0.48
N ASN A 34 5.36 21.60 0.77
CA ASN A 34 6.11 20.73 -0.12
C ASN A 34 5.18 20.09 -1.12
N TYR A 35 5.64 20.05 -2.36
CA TYR A 35 4.91 19.47 -3.47
C TYR A 35 5.55 18.16 -3.89
N THR A 36 4.71 17.14 -4.11
CA THR A 36 5.14 15.88 -4.70
C THR A 36 5.67 16.15 -6.09
N HIS A 37 6.89 15.68 -6.37
CA HIS A 37 7.57 16.03 -7.61
C HIS A 37 8.50 14.94 -8.10
N THR A 38 8.81 15.00 -9.39
CA THR A 38 10.01 14.39 -9.98
C THR A 38 10.88 15.52 -10.54
N TRP A 39 12.13 15.22 -10.85
CA TRP A 39 13.04 16.19 -11.44
C TRP A 39 13.85 15.57 -12.57
N ALA A 40 14.36 16.42 -13.45
CA ALA A 40 15.21 16.04 -14.56
C ALA A 40 16.62 15.69 -14.06
N ASP A 41 16.84 14.42 -13.72
CA ASP A 41 18.14 13.92 -13.29
C ASP A 41 19.14 13.89 -14.46
N PRO A 42 20.33 14.53 -14.35
CA PRO A 42 21.40 14.45 -15.33
C PRO A 42 21.82 13.01 -15.69
N ALA A 43 21.70 12.06 -14.76
CA ALA A 43 21.92 10.64 -15.04
C ALA A 43 20.95 10.07 -16.09
N GLY A 44 19.77 10.69 -16.24
CA GLY A 44 18.76 10.38 -17.26
C GLY A 44 19.00 11.01 -18.64
N GLY A 45 20.20 11.57 -18.89
CA GLY A 45 20.56 12.19 -20.17
C GLY A 45 20.19 13.67 -20.30
N TRP A 46 19.85 14.32 -19.19
CA TRP A 46 19.60 15.76 -19.11
C TRP A 46 20.90 16.55 -18.93
N GLY A 47 20.94 17.80 -19.42
CA GLY A 47 22.05 18.74 -19.17
C GLY A 47 21.87 19.59 -17.90
N THR A 48 20.85 19.29 -17.10
CA THR A 48 20.38 20.07 -15.96
C THR A 48 21.39 20.05 -14.82
N PRO A 49 21.27 20.97 -13.83
CA PRO A 49 22.05 20.86 -12.60
C PRO A 49 21.65 19.62 -11.79
N ASP A 50 22.63 18.95 -11.18
CA ASP A 50 22.39 17.80 -10.30
C ASP A 50 21.93 18.26 -8.91
N PHE A 51 20.65 18.03 -8.61
CA PHE A 51 20.08 18.33 -7.29
C PHE A 51 20.59 17.39 -6.19
N ASN A 52 21.30 16.32 -6.51
CA ASN A 52 21.97 15.53 -5.49
C ASN A 52 23.16 16.25 -4.84
N ILE A 53 23.62 17.36 -5.46
CA ILE A 53 24.71 18.18 -4.94
C ILE A 53 24.14 19.26 -3.98
N PRO A 54 24.56 19.29 -2.70
CA PRO A 54 24.16 20.34 -1.77
C PRO A 54 24.46 21.74 -2.31
N GLY A 55 23.51 22.66 -2.12
CA GLY A 55 23.60 24.02 -2.63
C GLY A 55 23.19 24.21 -4.09
N THR A 56 22.85 23.14 -4.83
CA THR A 56 22.23 23.25 -6.16
C THR A 56 20.71 23.44 -6.00
N PHE A 57 20.25 24.68 -6.17
CA PHE A 57 18.83 25.05 -6.13
C PHE A 57 18.55 26.30 -6.97
N VAL A 58 17.27 26.56 -7.23
CA VAL A 58 16.75 27.84 -7.73
C VAL A 58 15.57 28.27 -6.87
N GLN A 59 15.47 29.56 -6.55
CA GLN A 59 14.30 30.14 -5.90
C GLN A 59 13.93 31.44 -6.59
N ASP A 60 12.77 31.48 -7.25
CA ASP A 60 12.29 32.69 -7.91
C ASP A 60 10.75 32.65 -8.09
N THR A 61 10.22 33.72 -8.66
CA THR A 61 8.81 33.88 -9.00
C THR A 61 8.42 33.00 -10.19
N LEU A 62 7.23 32.42 -10.12
CA LEU A 62 6.60 31.68 -11.21
C LEU A 62 6.11 32.61 -12.32
N LYS A 63 6.19 32.12 -13.56
CA LYS A 63 5.55 32.74 -14.73
C LYS A 63 5.13 31.67 -15.74
N ILE A 64 3.87 31.71 -16.17
CA ILE A 64 3.37 30.78 -17.19
C ILE A 64 3.98 31.12 -18.54
N VAL A 65 4.32 30.10 -19.32
CA VAL A 65 4.87 30.28 -20.67
C VAL A 65 3.78 30.64 -21.67
N ASP A 66 4.18 31.31 -22.75
CA ASP A 66 3.32 31.62 -23.88
C ASP A 66 4.12 31.48 -25.18
N ASP A 67 3.75 30.52 -26.03
CA ASP A 67 4.36 30.30 -27.34
C ASP A 67 3.52 30.87 -28.51
N GLY A 68 2.43 31.57 -28.21
CA GLY A 68 1.53 32.20 -29.19
C GLY A 68 0.54 31.25 -29.88
N SER A 69 0.56 29.95 -29.59
CA SER A 69 -0.40 28.99 -30.15
C SER A 69 -1.82 29.27 -29.68
N THR A 70 -2.81 29.10 -30.56
CA THR A 70 -4.23 29.38 -30.24
C THR A 70 -4.98 28.11 -29.86
N GLY A 71 -6.00 28.26 -29.02
CA GLY A 71 -6.91 27.18 -28.60
C GLY A 71 -6.60 26.57 -27.24
N THR A 72 -7.38 25.56 -26.87
CA THR A 72 -7.27 24.81 -25.61
C THR A 72 -7.09 23.33 -25.90
N ASN A 73 -6.27 22.64 -25.11
CA ASN A 73 -6.10 21.20 -25.21
C ASN A 73 -7.27 20.43 -24.55
N ALA A 74 -7.21 19.10 -24.60
CA ALA A 74 -8.26 18.23 -24.06
C ALA A 74 -8.49 18.41 -22.55
N GLN A 75 -7.49 18.91 -21.81
CA GLN A 75 -7.56 19.19 -20.38
C GLN A 75 -8.09 20.60 -20.08
N GLY A 76 -8.48 21.37 -21.10
CA GLY A 76 -9.00 22.73 -20.95
C GLY A 76 -7.91 23.80 -20.76
N ASN A 77 -6.63 23.43 -20.89
CA ASN A 77 -5.50 24.34 -20.71
C ASN A 77 -5.13 25.04 -22.03
N PRO A 78 -4.65 26.30 -22.01
CA PRO A 78 -4.19 26.98 -23.21
C PRO A 78 -3.07 26.21 -23.92
N ILE A 79 -3.19 26.01 -25.23
CA ILE A 79 -2.14 25.34 -26.02
C ILE A 79 -0.84 26.16 -25.99
N SER A 80 -0.95 27.49 -25.93
CA SER A 80 0.23 28.36 -25.81
C SER A 80 1.09 28.10 -24.57
N ALA A 81 0.48 27.61 -23.50
CA ALA A 81 1.15 27.27 -22.24
C ALA A 81 1.81 25.87 -22.27
N GLU A 82 1.79 25.19 -23.42
CA GLU A 82 2.55 23.96 -23.63
C GLU A 82 4.00 24.23 -24.06
N GLY A 83 4.33 25.43 -24.53
CA GLY A 83 5.72 25.83 -24.80
C GLY A 83 6.41 25.00 -25.89
N CYS A 84 5.68 24.57 -26.92
CA CYS A 84 6.21 23.72 -27.98
C CYS A 84 6.95 24.52 -29.06
N ASN A 85 6.61 25.80 -29.22
CA ASN A 85 7.29 26.75 -30.09
C ASN A 85 8.16 27.72 -29.29
N PRO A 86 9.03 28.51 -29.95
CA PRO A 86 9.74 29.60 -29.28
C PRO A 86 8.78 30.51 -28.51
N LEU A 87 9.09 30.78 -27.25
CA LEU A 87 8.21 31.56 -26.38
C LEU A 87 8.25 33.04 -26.79
N ILE A 88 7.09 33.68 -26.71
CA ILE A 88 6.89 35.09 -27.07
C ILE A 88 6.89 36.01 -25.84
N ASN A 89 6.86 35.44 -24.63
CA ASN A 89 6.90 36.18 -23.38
C ASN A 89 8.26 36.07 -22.67
N ASP A 90 8.68 37.17 -22.02
CA ASP A 90 9.96 37.24 -21.29
C ASP A 90 9.92 36.45 -19.97
N LEU A 91 10.86 35.53 -19.78
CA LEU A 91 10.99 34.72 -18.56
C LEU A 91 12.28 35.02 -17.80
N THR A 92 12.99 36.10 -18.13
CA THR A 92 14.26 36.48 -17.50
C THR A 92 14.16 36.47 -15.98
N GLY A 93 14.92 35.59 -15.33
CA GLY A 93 14.92 35.47 -13.87
C GLY A 93 13.58 35.00 -13.30
N LYS A 94 12.88 34.11 -14.02
CA LYS A 94 11.63 33.49 -13.56
C LYS A 94 11.70 31.98 -13.66
N ILE A 95 10.90 31.29 -12.85
CA ILE A 95 10.64 29.87 -13.00
C ILE A 95 9.46 29.71 -13.95
N ALA A 96 9.69 29.04 -15.08
CA ALA A 96 8.69 28.82 -16.11
C ALA A 96 7.69 27.74 -15.70
N VAL A 97 6.39 28.00 -15.84
CA VAL A 97 5.32 27.00 -15.63
C VAL A 97 4.76 26.56 -16.97
N ILE A 98 4.78 25.26 -17.26
CA ILE A 98 4.46 24.67 -18.57
C ILE A 98 3.55 23.46 -18.41
N PHE A 99 2.49 23.34 -19.21
CA PHE A 99 1.66 22.13 -19.22
C PHE A 99 2.30 21.00 -20.05
N ARG A 100 2.24 19.77 -19.53
CA ARG A 100 2.60 18.54 -20.26
C ARG A 100 1.54 18.22 -21.31
N ASN A 101 1.92 18.19 -22.59
CA ASN A 101 1.10 17.59 -23.65
C ASN A 101 1.89 17.31 -24.94
N THR A 102 1.76 18.16 -25.95
CA THR A 102 1.98 17.86 -27.38
C THR A 102 3.42 17.54 -27.77
N CYS A 103 4.40 18.13 -27.07
CA CYS A 103 5.83 18.02 -27.37
C CYS A 103 6.63 17.44 -26.19
N GLU A 104 7.86 17.00 -26.48
CA GLU A 104 8.76 16.41 -25.47
C GLU A 104 9.21 17.40 -24.39
N PHE A 105 9.57 16.89 -23.20
CA PHE A 105 9.98 17.69 -22.05
C PHE A 105 11.22 18.55 -22.31
N GLY A 106 12.23 17.98 -23.00
CA GLY A 106 13.46 18.70 -23.35
C GLY A 106 13.21 19.95 -24.20
N VAL A 107 12.32 19.88 -25.19
CA VAL A 107 11.95 21.04 -26.03
C VAL A 107 11.30 22.13 -25.19
N LYS A 108 10.34 21.76 -24.33
CA LYS A 108 9.64 22.70 -23.43
C LYS A 108 10.64 23.47 -22.56
N ALA A 109 11.53 22.74 -21.91
CA ALA A 109 12.51 23.33 -21.01
C ALA A 109 13.56 24.18 -21.76
N LEU A 110 14.01 23.74 -22.94
CA LEU A 110 14.93 24.51 -23.77
C LEU A 110 14.30 25.82 -24.27
N ASN A 111 13.03 25.82 -24.65
CA ASN A 111 12.30 27.02 -25.05
C ASN A 111 12.18 28.02 -23.89
N ALA A 112 11.89 27.53 -22.68
CA ALA A 112 11.86 28.36 -21.47
C ALA A 112 13.24 28.96 -21.14
N GLN A 113 14.29 28.14 -21.20
CA GLN A 113 15.68 28.58 -21.01
C GLN A 113 16.06 29.68 -22.02
N ASN A 114 15.74 29.51 -23.30
CA ASN A 114 16.03 30.48 -24.34
C ASN A 114 15.28 31.81 -24.14
N ALA A 115 14.15 31.78 -23.45
CA ALA A 115 13.38 32.96 -23.03
C ALA A 115 13.85 33.58 -21.70
N GLY A 116 14.95 33.08 -21.12
CA GLY A 116 15.60 33.63 -19.92
C GLY A 116 15.17 33.00 -18.59
N ALA A 117 14.38 31.92 -18.61
CA ALA A 117 13.98 31.24 -17.39
C ALA A 117 15.20 30.70 -16.62
N VAL A 118 15.11 30.69 -15.29
CA VAL A 118 16.15 30.16 -14.39
C VAL A 118 15.78 28.79 -13.81
N GLY A 119 14.57 28.31 -14.09
CA GLY A 119 14.07 26.99 -13.73
C GLY A 119 12.74 26.71 -14.43
N VAL A 120 12.28 25.46 -14.39
CA VAL A 120 11.05 25.02 -15.05
C VAL A 120 10.26 24.11 -14.13
N ILE A 121 8.94 24.35 -14.05
CA ILE A 121 7.95 23.45 -13.49
C ILE A 121 7.07 22.96 -14.65
N ILE A 122 7.10 21.66 -14.90
CA ILE A 122 6.16 20.98 -15.79
C ILE A 122 4.96 20.52 -14.97
N VAL A 123 3.76 20.96 -15.33
CA VAL A 123 2.51 20.51 -14.73
C VAL A 123 2.03 19.27 -15.48
N ASN A 124 1.91 18.14 -14.79
CA ASN A 124 1.41 16.91 -15.39
C ASN A 124 -0.06 17.08 -15.84
N ARG A 125 -0.57 16.15 -16.66
CA ARG A 125 -1.94 16.19 -17.21
C ARG A 125 -2.92 15.26 -16.50
N ASN A 126 -2.44 14.38 -15.65
CA ASN A 126 -3.24 13.42 -14.89
C ASN A 126 -3.20 13.84 -13.40
N PRO A 127 -4.35 14.00 -12.73
CA PRO A 127 -4.39 14.27 -11.29
C PRO A 127 -3.71 13.17 -10.48
N GLY A 128 -2.95 13.54 -9.44
CA GLY A 128 -2.30 12.60 -8.51
C GLY A 128 -1.10 11.81 -9.06
N GLU A 129 -0.66 12.10 -10.29
CA GLU A 129 0.45 11.43 -10.94
C GLU A 129 1.64 12.39 -11.11
N VAL A 130 2.84 11.92 -10.76
CA VAL A 130 4.13 12.50 -11.20
C VAL A 130 4.94 11.40 -11.86
N ILE A 131 5.61 11.71 -12.97
CA ILE A 131 6.37 10.71 -13.73
C ILE A 131 7.82 11.13 -13.92
N ALA A 132 8.72 10.16 -14.09
CA ALA A 132 10.08 10.45 -14.53
C ALA A 132 10.04 11.11 -15.92
N MET A 133 10.67 12.28 -16.05
CA MET A 133 10.73 13.01 -17.32
C MET A 133 11.88 12.48 -18.18
N GLY A 134 11.56 11.88 -19.33
CA GLY A 134 12.57 11.54 -20.33
C GLY A 134 13.18 12.80 -20.96
N ALA A 135 14.51 12.82 -21.11
CA ALA A 135 15.26 13.95 -21.67
C ALA A 135 14.85 14.30 -23.12
N GLY A 136 14.44 13.30 -23.90
CA GLY A 136 14.12 13.50 -25.31
C GLY A 136 15.33 13.95 -26.13
N SER A 137 15.09 14.54 -27.30
CA SER A 137 16.14 14.98 -28.21
C SER A 137 16.88 16.25 -27.74
N GLN A 138 16.21 17.10 -26.95
CA GLN A 138 16.74 18.40 -26.52
C GLN A 138 17.19 18.48 -25.08
N GLY A 139 16.88 17.48 -24.22
CA GLY A 139 17.16 17.55 -22.78
C GLY A 139 18.62 17.76 -22.42
N ALA A 140 19.56 17.25 -23.23
CA ALA A 140 21.00 17.45 -23.05
C ALA A 140 21.46 18.92 -23.20
N ASN A 141 20.64 19.78 -23.85
CA ASN A 141 20.93 21.20 -24.05
C ASN A 141 20.32 22.11 -22.96
N VAL A 142 19.54 21.55 -22.05
CA VAL A 142 18.88 22.27 -20.97
C VAL A 142 19.82 22.32 -19.77
N THR A 143 20.23 23.52 -19.34
CA THR A 143 21.19 23.78 -18.25
C THR A 143 20.55 24.42 -17.02
N ILE A 144 19.22 24.63 -17.04
CA ILE A 144 18.43 25.12 -15.90
C ILE A 144 17.68 23.97 -15.22
N PRO A 145 17.36 24.06 -13.93
CA PRO A 145 16.60 23.01 -13.24
C PRO A 145 15.20 22.80 -13.83
N VAL A 146 14.75 21.54 -13.86
CA VAL A 146 13.40 21.16 -14.33
C VAL A 146 12.79 20.19 -13.33
N VAL A 147 11.61 20.51 -12.82
CA VAL A 147 10.79 19.63 -11.98
C VAL A 147 9.43 19.39 -12.62
N MET A 148 8.76 18.30 -12.25
CA MET A 148 7.37 18.06 -12.57
C MET A 148 6.53 18.01 -11.30
N LEU A 149 5.37 18.65 -11.32
CA LEU A 149 4.33 18.51 -10.30
C LEU A 149 3.10 17.81 -10.89
N ASP A 150 2.21 17.31 -10.03
CA ASP A 150 0.92 16.80 -10.48
C ASP A 150 0.01 17.92 -11.01
N LEU A 151 -1.09 17.54 -11.67
CA LEU A 151 -2.02 18.50 -12.27
C LEU A 151 -2.71 19.39 -11.21
N THR A 152 -3.14 18.82 -10.09
CA THR A 152 -3.89 19.52 -9.04
C THR A 152 -3.03 20.60 -8.40
N ASP A 153 -1.80 20.25 -8.03
CA ASP A 153 -0.84 21.16 -7.41
C ASP A 153 -0.42 22.26 -8.39
N GLY A 154 -0.14 21.90 -9.65
CA GLY A 154 0.20 22.86 -10.69
C GLY A 154 -0.93 23.85 -10.96
N LEU A 155 -2.19 23.40 -10.99
CA LEU A 155 -3.35 24.28 -11.16
C LEU A 155 -3.56 25.19 -9.95
N ALA A 156 -3.34 24.71 -8.74
CA ALA A 156 -3.42 25.52 -7.53
C ALA A 156 -2.38 26.66 -7.54
N LEU A 157 -1.15 26.37 -7.93
CA LEU A 157 -0.09 27.38 -8.10
C LEU A 157 -0.46 28.41 -9.18
N ILE A 158 -0.95 27.95 -10.35
CA ILE A 158 -1.37 28.84 -11.44
C ILE A 158 -2.55 29.73 -11.03
N ALA A 159 -3.51 29.19 -10.27
CA ALA A 159 -4.62 29.97 -9.75
C ALA A 159 -4.13 31.06 -8.79
N GLU A 160 -3.18 30.75 -7.91
CA GLU A 160 -2.60 31.73 -7.00
C GLU A 160 -1.80 32.82 -7.73
N MET A 161 -1.15 32.48 -8.85
CA MET A 161 -0.45 33.49 -9.69
C MET A 161 -1.38 34.59 -10.22
N ALA A 162 -2.71 34.35 -10.28
CA ALA A 162 -3.68 35.38 -10.62
C ALA A 162 -3.91 36.40 -9.49
N ASN A 163 -3.58 36.05 -8.25
CA ASN A 163 -3.72 36.90 -7.07
C ASN A 163 -2.44 37.70 -6.75
N GLY A 164 -1.29 37.30 -7.29
CA GLY A 164 -0.02 37.98 -7.09
C GLY A 164 1.19 37.09 -7.41
N PRO A 165 2.41 37.61 -7.17
CA PRO A 165 3.64 36.83 -7.37
C PRO A 165 3.67 35.58 -6.48
N VAL A 166 3.90 34.42 -7.09
CA VAL A 166 4.16 33.14 -6.40
C VAL A 166 5.64 32.81 -6.49
N VAL A 167 6.30 32.52 -5.38
CA VAL A 167 7.72 32.15 -5.30
C VAL A 167 7.83 30.68 -4.92
N MET A 168 8.64 29.94 -5.68
CA MET A 168 8.94 28.53 -5.44
C MET A 168 10.44 28.35 -5.24
N PHE A 169 10.81 27.36 -4.42
CA PHE A 169 12.16 26.82 -4.28
C PHE A 169 12.20 25.43 -4.93
N LEU A 170 13.18 25.20 -5.80
CA LEU A 170 13.43 23.93 -6.47
C LEU A 170 14.88 23.50 -6.23
N GLY A 171 15.10 22.37 -5.60
CA GLY A 171 16.42 21.76 -5.50
C GLY A 171 16.81 21.33 -4.09
N ASN A 172 18.11 21.32 -3.82
CA ASN A 172 18.66 20.76 -2.59
C ASN A 172 18.67 21.78 -1.45
N LYS A 173 17.93 21.50 -0.37
CA LYS A 173 17.92 22.36 0.83
C LYS A 173 19.01 22.05 1.86
N THR A 174 19.81 21.00 1.66
CA THR A 174 20.83 20.57 2.63
C THR A 174 21.86 21.68 2.86
N GLY A 175 22.05 22.06 4.12
CA GLY A 175 22.94 23.12 4.59
C GLY A 175 22.39 24.55 4.43
N LEU A 176 21.20 24.72 3.82
CA LEU A 176 20.62 26.03 3.57
C LEU A 176 20.16 26.73 4.85
N PHE A 177 19.50 25.96 5.72
CA PHE A 177 18.93 26.46 6.96
C PHE A 177 19.88 26.26 8.15
N PRO A 178 19.90 27.17 9.14
CA PRO A 178 20.69 26.97 10.36
C PRO A 178 20.27 25.72 11.14
N ASN A 179 18.98 25.61 11.47
CA ASN A 179 18.42 24.49 12.23
C ASN A 179 17.37 23.78 11.39
N ASP A 180 17.69 22.59 10.92
CA ASP A 180 16.82 21.80 10.07
C ASP A 180 17.12 20.34 10.34
N GLY A 181 16.22 19.70 11.09
CA GLY A 181 16.22 18.25 11.21
C GLY A 181 15.12 17.69 10.32
N GLY A 182 15.27 16.43 9.93
CA GLY A 182 14.21 15.80 9.18
C GLY A 182 14.30 14.29 9.18
N ILE A 183 13.25 13.69 8.63
CA ILE A 183 13.13 12.26 8.34
C ILE A 183 12.67 12.10 6.90
N SER A 184 12.86 10.90 6.33
CA SER A 184 12.43 10.61 4.96
C SER A 184 11.74 9.26 4.87
N GLY A 185 10.80 9.12 3.92
CA GLY A 185 10.05 7.88 3.71
C GLY A 185 10.97 6.68 3.46
N GLY A 186 11.93 6.82 2.53
CA GLY A 186 12.86 5.73 2.19
C GLY A 186 13.90 5.37 3.25
N ALA A 187 13.95 6.13 4.35
CA ALA A 187 14.74 5.83 5.54
C ALA A 187 13.86 5.75 6.78
N THR A 188 12.60 5.31 6.64
CA THR A 188 11.67 5.08 7.76
C THR A 188 11.06 3.69 7.66
N LEU A 189 11.03 2.97 8.78
CA LEU A 189 10.41 1.64 8.86
C LEU A 189 8.90 1.80 8.91
N LEU A 190 8.24 1.18 7.95
CA LEU A 190 6.78 1.10 7.85
C LEU A 190 6.30 -0.29 8.30
N PRO A 191 4.99 -0.49 8.56
CA PRO A 191 4.42 -1.83 8.74
C PRO A 191 4.81 -2.71 7.55
N ARG A 192 5.22 -3.95 7.81
CA ARG A 192 5.69 -4.84 6.74
C ARG A 192 4.59 -5.08 5.70
N GLN A 193 3.34 -5.18 6.12
CA GLN A 193 2.17 -5.25 5.24
C GLN A 193 1.25 -4.08 5.57
N ALA A 194 0.76 -3.40 4.53
CA ALA A 194 -0.18 -2.30 4.69
C ALA A 194 -1.64 -2.75 4.65
N MET A 195 -1.93 -3.96 4.16
CA MET A 195 -3.22 -4.63 4.33
C MET A 195 -2.98 -6.06 4.83
N ILE A 196 -3.49 -6.37 6.01
CA ILE A 196 -3.32 -7.68 6.66
C ILE A 196 -4.69 -8.28 6.97
N PRO A 197 -4.94 -9.55 6.58
CA PRO A 197 -6.16 -10.26 6.96
C PRO A 197 -6.25 -10.43 8.49
N SER A 198 -7.44 -10.26 9.05
CA SER A 198 -7.70 -10.38 10.49
C SER A 198 -7.29 -11.75 11.02
N GLN A 199 -7.44 -12.80 10.21
CA GLN A 199 -7.01 -14.18 10.48
C GLN A 199 -5.50 -14.32 10.75
N LEU A 200 -4.68 -13.40 10.21
CA LEU A 200 -3.23 -13.34 10.43
C LEU A 200 -2.82 -12.29 11.48
N ALA A 201 -3.77 -11.48 11.97
CA ALA A 201 -3.54 -10.41 12.94
C ALA A 201 -4.36 -10.62 14.21
N GLN A 202 -4.33 -11.82 14.80
CA GLN A 202 -5.13 -12.11 16.00
C GLN A 202 -4.56 -11.43 17.25
N ASN A 203 -3.24 -11.31 17.36
CA ASN A 203 -2.55 -10.73 18.51
C ASN A 203 -1.08 -10.42 18.17
N GLY A 204 -0.37 -9.82 19.14
CA GLY A 204 1.01 -9.36 19.01
C GLY A 204 2.05 -10.42 18.71
N THR A 205 1.76 -11.72 18.88
CA THR A 205 2.68 -12.78 18.47
C THR A 205 2.59 -13.11 16.99
N GLU A 206 1.47 -12.76 16.34
CA GLU A 206 1.19 -13.07 14.93
C GLU A 206 1.38 -11.85 14.03
N PHE A 207 0.96 -10.67 14.50
CA PHE A 207 1.18 -9.41 13.82
C PHE A 207 1.86 -8.43 14.77
N ASN A 208 3.09 -8.07 14.44
CA ASN A 208 3.89 -7.04 15.10
C ASN A 208 4.90 -6.52 14.09
N PHE A 209 5.45 -5.34 14.35
CA PHE A 209 6.50 -4.79 13.50
C PHE A 209 7.36 -3.79 14.23
N ASP A 210 8.57 -3.67 13.73
CA ASP A 210 9.58 -2.77 14.24
C ASP A 210 9.36 -1.35 13.74
N LEU A 211 9.74 -0.38 14.57
CA LEU A 211 9.59 1.04 14.32
C LEU A 211 10.96 1.72 14.34
N GLY A 212 11.11 2.74 13.49
CA GLY A 212 12.37 3.44 13.36
C GLY A 212 12.39 4.43 12.20
N SER A 213 13.25 5.44 12.31
CA SER A 213 13.56 6.38 11.23
C SER A 213 15.03 6.77 11.30
N ARG A 214 15.68 7.03 10.16
CA ARG A 214 16.94 7.78 10.12
C ARG A 214 16.63 9.24 10.37
N VAL A 215 17.17 9.76 11.46
CA VAL A 215 17.11 11.19 11.78
C VAL A 215 18.30 11.88 11.13
N TYR A 216 18.04 12.95 10.40
CA TYR A 216 19.05 13.74 9.73
C TYR A 216 19.17 15.12 10.38
N ASN A 217 20.37 15.70 10.31
CA ASN A 217 20.56 17.13 10.49
C ASN A 217 20.92 17.74 9.13
N TYR A 218 19.90 18.22 8.42
CA TYR A 218 20.06 18.92 7.15
C TYR A 218 20.54 20.36 7.35
N GLY A 219 20.48 20.90 8.55
CA GLY A 219 20.94 22.24 8.86
C GLY A 219 22.45 22.41 8.80
N ASN A 220 22.90 23.67 8.81
CA ASN A 220 24.32 24.01 8.89
C ASN A 220 24.84 24.23 10.33
N GLN A 221 23.98 24.14 11.35
CA GLN A 221 24.36 24.10 12.75
C GLN A 221 24.21 22.69 13.34
N ALA A 222 25.01 22.39 14.36
CA ALA A 222 24.87 21.15 15.11
C ALA A 222 23.55 21.16 15.91
N GLN A 223 22.81 20.05 15.85
CA GLN A 223 21.58 19.84 16.60
C GLN A 223 21.84 18.97 17.82
N THR A 224 21.26 19.33 18.96
CA THR A 224 21.39 18.56 20.21
C THR A 224 20.02 18.35 20.84
N GLY A 225 19.82 17.18 21.43
CA GLY A 225 18.58 16.85 22.14
C GLY A 225 17.36 16.67 21.24
N MET A 226 17.54 16.30 19.97
CA MET A 226 16.43 15.91 19.10
C MET A 226 15.73 14.65 19.64
N ALA A 227 14.45 14.52 19.31
CA ALA A 227 13.64 13.38 19.71
C ALA A 227 12.73 12.91 18.57
N LEU A 228 12.71 11.60 18.33
CA LEU A 228 11.83 10.94 17.37
C LEU A 228 10.70 10.26 18.14
N ASN A 229 9.47 10.69 17.88
CA ASN A 229 8.24 10.06 18.34
C ASN A 229 7.67 9.16 17.25
N ALA A 230 7.14 8.01 17.65
CA ALA A 230 6.26 7.20 16.83
C ALA A 230 4.93 6.99 17.58
N LYS A 231 3.84 7.32 16.90
CA LYS A 231 2.48 7.26 17.44
C LYS A 231 1.57 6.47 16.51
N ILE A 232 0.78 5.55 17.07
CA ILE A 232 -0.23 4.79 16.32
C ILE A 232 -1.61 5.03 16.91
N THR A 233 -2.56 5.40 16.06
CA THR A 233 -3.99 5.43 16.40
C THR A 233 -4.74 4.28 15.74
N ASN A 234 -5.68 3.69 16.48
CA ASN A 234 -6.55 2.63 15.98
C ASN A 234 -7.71 3.19 15.13
N PRO A 235 -8.56 2.34 14.54
CA PRO A 235 -9.68 2.77 13.71
C PRO A 235 -10.72 3.64 14.42
N ALA A 236 -10.79 3.59 15.75
CA ALA A 236 -11.64 4.45 16.57
C ALA A 236 -10.99 5.80 16.92
N GLY A 237 -9.79 6.08 16.41
CA GLY A 237 -8.99 7.28 16.70
C GLY A 237 -8.29 7.25 18.06
N ALA A 238 -8.36 6.15 18.81
CA ALA A 238 -7.68 6.03 20.10
C ALA A 238 -6.19 5.75 19.88
N THR A 239 -5.33 6.44 20.64
CA THR A 239 -3.89 6.16 20.64
C THR A 239 -3.62 4.81 21.28
N VAL A 240 -2.98 3.91 20.55
CA VAL A 240 -2.64 2.54 20.99
C VAL A 240 -1.13 2.30 21.09
N TYR A 241 -0.32 3.24 20.58
CA TYR A 241 1.12 3.28 20.75
C TYR A 241 1.58 4.74 20.72
N ASP A 242 2.45 5.13 21.64
CA ASP A 242 3.04 6.46 21.70
C ASP A 242 4.36 6.36 22.46
N ASN A 243 5.47 6.25 21.72
CA ASN A 243 6.80 6.13 22.30
C ASN A 243 7.76 7.09 21.63
N THR A 244 8.69 7.61 22.43
CA THR A 244 9.66 8.60 21.99
C THR A 244 11.06 8.14 22.38
N THR A 245 11.99 8.24 21.44
CA THR A 245 13.42 8.22 21.74
C THR A 245 13.94 9.66 21.72
N SER A 246 14.84 10.01 22.64
CA SER A 246 15.28 11.40 22.86
C SER A 246 16.78 11.48 23.08
N GLY A 247 17.33 12.69 23.06
CA GLY A 247 18.76 12.92 23.30
C GLY A 247 19.63 12.73 22.05
N ILE A 248 19.02 12.68 20.87
CA ILE A 248 19.75 12.56 19.60
C ILE A 248 20.52 13.85 19.36
N SER A 249 21.82 13.74 19.12
CA SER A 249 22.71 14.88 18.86
C SER A 249 23.51 14.60 17.60
N LEU A 250 23.45 15.51 16.63
CA LEU A 250 24.02 15.35 15.30
C LEU A 250 24.81 16.60 14.91
N PRO A 251 26.08 16.45 14.47
CA PRO A 251 26.77 17.48 13.70
C PRO A 251 25.98 17.89 12.45
N ALA A 252 26.29 19.07 11.89
CA ALA A 252 25.70 19.52 10.63
C ALA A 252 26.02 18.53 9.50
N GLY A 253 24.99 18.15 8.72
CA GLY A 253 25.10 17.19 7.62
C GLY A 253 25.21 15.72 8.02
N ASP A 254 25.08 15.40 9.32
CA ASP A 254 25.17 14.03 9.83
C ASP A 254 23.77 13.38 10.01
N SER A 255 23.75 12.08 10.29
CA SER A 255 22.53 11.31 10.51
C SER A 255 22.69 10.21 11.57
N LEU A 256 21.59 9.78 12.18
CA LEU A 256 21.55 8.66 13.10
C LEU A 256 20.33 7.78 12.81
N ASP A 257 20.57 6.48 12.69
CA ASP A 257 19.49 5.49 12.62
C ASP A 257 18.88 5.25 14.00
N VAL A 258 17.57 5.46 14.11
CA VAL A 258 16.75 4.92 15.20
C VAL A 258 16.16 3.60 14.72
N PHE A 259 16.59 2.49 15.31
CA PHE A 259 16.12 1.16 14.94
C PHE A 259 16.22 0.19 16.12
N PRO A 260 15.53 -0.97 16.07
CA PRO A 260 15.64 -2.00 17.09
C PRO A 260 17.08 -2.49 17.27
N GLY A 261 17.57 -2.46 18.51
CA GLY A 261 18.95 -2.87 18.84
C GLY A 261 20.03 -1.81 18.54
N GLY A 262 19.66 -0.65 18.00
CA GLY A 262 20.55 0.50 17.83
C GLY A 262 20.84 1.27 19.13
N ALA A 263 21.72 2.27 19.04
CA ALA A 263 22.02 3.17 20.16
C ALA A 263 20.81 4.02 20.58
N SER A 264 19.98 4.37 19.60
CA SER A 264 18.65 4.96 19.79
C SER A 264 17.63 3.98 19.24
N THR A 265 16.58 3.71 20.01
CA THR A 265 15.61 2.68 19.65
C THR A 265 14.20 3.05 20.06
N LEU A 266 13.22 2.54 19.32
CA LEU A 266 11.81 2.56 19.67
C LEU A 266 11.38 1.11 19.97
N PRO A 267 10.53 0.88 21.00
CA PRO A 267 9.95 -0.43 21.22
C PRO A 267 9.20 -0.96 19.99
N ASN A 268 9.16 -2.27 19.82
CA ASN A 268 8.32 -2.91 18.81
C ASN A 268 6.82 -2.62 19.08
N PHE A 269 6.03 -2.47 18.02
CA PHE A 269 4.57 -2.32 18.15
C PHE A 269 3.86 -3.66 18.10
N SER A 270 3.01 -3.91 19.10
CA SER A 270 2.11 -5.05 19.15
C SER A 270 0.86 -4.75 19.98
N LEU A 271 -0.26 -5.43 19.71
CA LEU A 271 -1.51 -5.33 20.46
C LEU A 271 -1.98 -6.71 20.95
N ALA A 272 -2.77 -6.73 22.02
CA ALA A 272 -3.40 -7.97 22.49
C ALA A 272 -4.44 -8.52 21.51
N SER A 273 -5.11 -7.62 20.79
CA SER A 273 -6.01 -7.93 19.69
C SER A 273 -6.05 -6.76 18.71
N TYR A 274 -6.42 -7.04 17.45
CA TYR A 274 -6.49 -6.04 16.40
C TYR A 274 -7.91 -5.90 15.88
N PRO A 275 -8.68 -4.90 16.36
CA PRO A 275 -9.92 -4.50 15.70
C PRO A 275 -9.71 -4.24 14.21
N ALA A 276 -10.64 -4.71 13.38
CA ALA A 276 -10.64 -4.44 11.95
C ALA A 276 -10.75 -2.95 11.66
N GLY A 277 -10.10 -2.51 10.57
CA GLY A 277 -10.07 -1.13 10.11
C GLY A 277 -8.64 -0.59 9.95
N THR A 278 -8.59 0.69 9.59
CA THR A 278 -7.34 1.40 9.30
C THR A 278 -6.71 1.98 10.56
N TYR A 279 -5.44 1.68 10.76
CA TYR A 279 -4.58 2.27 11.77
C TYR A 279 -3.68 3.31 11.10
N THR A 280 -3.36 4.37 11.84
CA THR A 280 -2.48 5.45 11.35
C THR A 280 -1.21 5.47 12.18
N LEU A 281 -0.06 5.31 11.52
CA LEU A 281 1.27 5.49 12.12
C LEU A 281 1.80 6.86 11.71
N THR A 282 2.14 7.68 12.71
CA THR A 282 2.78 8.97 12.53
C THR A 282 4.12 8.98 13.24
N TYR A 283 5.18 9.26 12.49
CA TYR A 283 6.47 9.64 13.03
C TYR A 283 6.55 11.16 13.13
N THR A 284 7.15 11.66 14.21
CA THR A 284 7.38 13.10 14.40
C THR A 284 8.77 13.31 14.98
N LEU A 285 9.63 13.98 14.23
CA LEU A 285 10.89 14.51 14.71
C LEU A 285 10.65 15.86 15.39
N THR A 286 11.30 16.06 16.52
CA THR A 286 11.27 17.33 17.26
C THR A 286 12.68 17.77 17.59
N LEU A 287 12.97 19.05 17.36
CA LEU A 287 14.20 19.71 17.76
C LEU A 287 14.02 20.34 19.15
N SER A 288 15.11 20.53 19.87
CA SER A 288 15.12 21.24 21.16
C SER A 288 14.98 22.76 21.02
N GLY A 289 15.32 23.28 19.83
CA GLY A 289 15.23 24.69 19.45
C GLY A 289 14.28 24.90 18.26
N PRO A 290 14.33 26.08 17.61
CA PRO A 290 13.57 26.32 16.39
C PRO A 290 14.02 25.33 15.30
N ASP A 291 13.06 24.94 14.48
CA ASP A 291 13.31 24.30 13.20
C ASP A 291 12.90 25.28 12.10
N ASP A 292 13.88 25.71 11.31
CA ASP A 292 13.72 26.68 10.24
C ASP A 292 12.97 26.08 9.03
N TYR A 293 12.89 24.75 8.95
CA TYR A 293 12.13 24.04 7.93
C TYR A 293 11.55 22.74 8.51
N ASN A 294 10.30 22.79 8.98
CA ASN A 294 9.67 21.67 9.68
C ASN A 294 8.78 20.77 8.79
N ALA A 295 8.76 21.00 7.48
CA ALA A 295 7.86 20.31 6.56
C ALA A 295 8.24 18.83 6.35
N ASP A 296 9.46 18.42 6.72
CA ASP A 296 10.00 17.06 6.64
C ASP A 296 10.19 16.41 8.02
N ASN A 297 9.61 17.00 9.07
CA ASN A 297 9.65 16.43 10.42
C ASN A 297 8.56 15.38 10.67
N VAL A 298 7.57 15.27 9.81
CA VAL A 298 6.41 14.40 10.01
C VAL A 298 6.25 13.47 8.82
N LEU A 299 6.18 12.17 9.11
CA LEU A 299 5.81 11.14 8.15
C LEU A 299 4.59 10.40 8.67
N THR A 300 3.56 10.25 7.84
CA THR A 300 2.36 9.49 8.19
C THR A 300 2.11 8.40 7.17
N THR A 301 1.80 7.20 7.65
CA THR A 301 1.38 6.05 6.85
C THR A 301 0.23 5.32 7.55
N THR A 302 -0.37 4.35 6.88
CA THR A 302 -1.46 3.54 7.41
C THR A 302 -1.24 2.06 7.16
N PHE A 303 -1.80 1.23 8.02
CA PHE A 303 -2.04 -0.18 7.72
C PHE A 303 -3.47 -0.54 8.08
N THR A 304 -4.05 -1.51 7.37
CA THR A 304 -5.46 -1.89 7.50
C THR A 304 -5.55 -3.35 7.88
N VAL A 305 -6.24 -3.62 8.98
CA VAL A 305 -6.69 -4.98 9.32
C VAL A 305 -8.02 -5.21 8.63
N THR A 306 -8.06 -6.15 7.70
CA THR A 306 -9.21 -6.40 6.80
C THR A 306 -9.60 -7.88 6.84
N ASP A 307 -10.77 -8.24 6.32
CA ASP A 307 -11.18 -9.66 6.27
C ASP A 307 -10.93 -10.30 4.90
N SER A 308 -10.56 -9.52 3.88
CA SER A 308 -10.60 -9.96 2.48
C SER A 308 -9.33 -9.74 1.66
N MET A 309 -8.34 -9.02 2.17
CA MET A 309 -7.18 -8.61 1.37
C MET A 309 -5.85 -8.74 2.12
N PHE A 310 -4.83 -9.19 1.40
CA PHE A 310 -3.44 -9.09 1.81
C PHE A 310 -2.70 -8.21 0.79
N SER A 311 -2.00 -7.17 1.26
CA SER A 311 -1.21 -6.30 0.39
C SER A 311 -0.07 -5.57 1.11
N TYR A 312 0.97 -5.25 0.33
CA TYR A 312 1.98 -4.27 0.71
C TYR A 312 1.53 -2.83 0.43
N ALA A 313 0.56 -2.65 -0.46
CA ALA A 313 -0.05 -1.35 -0.73
C ALA A 313 -1.07 -0.96 0.35
N GLN A 314 -1.12 0.33 0.69
CA GLN A 314 -2.09 0.87 1.62
C GLN A 314 -3.52 0.72 1.07
N ALA A 315 -4.50 0.72 1.97
CA ALA A 315 -5.90 0.81 1.54
C ALA A 315 -6.21 2.27 1.16
N ASP A 316 -6.75 2.48 -0.04
CA ASP A 316 -7.29 3.77 -0.45
C ASP A 316 -8.44 4.16 0.51
N PRO A 317 -8.42 5.37 1.07
CA PRO A 317 -9.36 5.77 2.12
C PRO A 317 -10.80 5.92 1.62
N ALA A 318 -11.02 6.07 0.31
CA ALA A 318 -12.35 6.22 -0.28
C ALA A 318 -12.97 4.88 -0.68
N THR A 319 -12.16 3.95 -1.19
CA THR A 319 -12.62 2.69 -1.79
C THR A 319 -12.33 1.47 -0.94
N GLY A 320 -11.31 1.52 -0.07
CA GLY A 320 -10.80 0.38 0.70
C GLY A 320 -9.96 -0.62 -0.11
N SER A 321 -9.82 -0.40 -1.42
CA SER A 321 -8.98 -1.18 -2.33
C SER A 321 -7.49 -0.82 -2.17
N PRO A 322 -6.54 -1.64 -2.67
CA PRO A 322 -5.13 -1.25 -2.69
C PRO A 322 -4.93 0.08 -3.44
N SER A 323 -4.27 1.04 -2.79
CA SER A 323 -4.03 2.36 -3.34
C SER A 323 -3.03 2.29 -4.49
N GLY A 324 -3.41 2.90 -5.61
CA GLY A 324 -2.54 3.11 -6.76
C GLY A 324 -2.53 4.58 -7.17
N GLY A 325 -1.81 4.90 -8.24
CA GLY A 325 -1.82 6.25 -8.80
C GLY A 325 -0.76 6.44 -9.88
N ASN A 326 0.32 5.66 -9.81
CA ASN A 326 1.32 5.59 -10.87
C ASN A 326 1.19 4.26 -11.63
N TYR A 327 1.54 4.28 -12.91
CA TYR A 327 1.41 3.12 -13.78
C TYR A 327 2.71 2.87 -14.54
N TYR A 328 3.25 1.67 -14.39
CA TYR A 328 4.54 1.29 -14.98
C TYR A 328 4.43 0.02 -15.82
N ARG A 329 5.32 -0.06 -16.80
CA ARG A 329 5.59 -1.26 -17.60
C ARG A 329 7.08 -1.32 -17.94
N PRO A 330 7.65 -2.50 -18.22
CA PRO A 330 9.05 -2.59 -18.61
C PRO A 330 9.28 -1.92 -19.97
N GLY A 331 10.34 -1.13 -20.09
CA GLY A 331 10.62 -0.35 -21.32
C GLY A 331 10.99 -1.19 -22.55
N SER A 332 11.49 -2.42 -22.34
CA SER A 332 11.97 -3.33 -23.40
C SER A 332 11.12 -4.59 -23.56
N ASN A 333 9.91 -4.61 -22.99
CA ASN A 333 9.01 -5.76 -23.00
C ASN A 333 8.47 -6.07 -24.41
N ASN A 334 8.49 -7.34 -24.82
CA ASN A 334 8.04 -7.75 -26.15
C ASN A 334 7.01 -8.90 -26.15
N GLN A 335 6.77 -9.55 -25.01
CA GLN A 335 5.91 -10.74 -24.91
C GLN A 335 4.95 -10.68 -23.72
N THR A 336 5.46 -10.66 -22.49
CA THR A 336 4.66 -10.82 -21.27
C THR A 336 5.15 -9.90 -20.18
N TYR A 337 4.23 -9.24 -19.49
CA TYR A 337 4.54 -8.47 -18.29
C TYR A 337 3.63 -8.93 -17.15
N SER A 338 4.22 -9.26 -16.01
CA SER A 338 3.48 -9.56 -14.79
C SER A 338 3.87 -8.62 -13.65
N SER A 339 2.86 -8.13 -12.92
CA SER A 339 3.04 -7.52 -11.61
C SER A 339 2.62 -8.52 -10.55
N CYS A 340 3.47 -8.76 -9.56
CA CYS A 340 3.25 -9.81 -8.58
C CYS A 340 3.30 -9.28 -7.14
N GLN A 341 2.77 -10.10 -6.24
CA GLN A 341 2.83 -9.88 -4.81
C GLN A 341 3.14 -11.17 -4.05
N VAL A 342 4.01 -11.06 -3.04
CA VAL A 342 4.44 -12.19 -2.22
C VAL A 342 3.66 -12.27 -0.91
N ILE A 343 3.12 -13.44 -0.58
CA ILE A 343 2.66 -13.76 0.78
C ILE A 343 3.53 -14.88 1.36
N ASP A 344 4.05 -14.64 2.56
CA ASP A 344 4.85 -15.58 3.33
C ASP A 344 4.50 -15.37 4.81
N ASN A 345 3.74 -16.30 5.38
CA ASN A 345 3.23 -16.18 6.74
C ASN A 345 3.16 -17.54 7.44
N ALA A 346 3.52 -17.56 8.73
CA ALA A 346 3.53 -18.76 9.55
C ALA A 346 2.14 -19.35 9.84
N ASN A 347 1.07 -18.56 9.65
CA ASN A 347 -0.32 -18.96 9.86
C ASN A 347 -1.17 -18.87 8.58
N ALA A 348 -0.52 -18.90 7.41
CA ALA A 348 -1.19 -18.78 6.12
C ALA A 348 -2.26 -19.86 5.90
N SER A 349 -2.20 -21.02 6.56
CA SER A 349 -3.20 -22.08 6.42
C SER A 349 -4.60 -21.69 6.85
N ARG A 350 -4.77 -20.55 7.53
CA ARG A 350 -6.08 -19.96 7.86
C ARG A 350 -6.73 -19.28 6.66
N LEU A 351 -6.00 -19.07 5.57
CA LEU A 351 -6.43 -18.32 4.40
C LEU A 351 -6.58 -19.19 3.16
N LYS A 352 -7.59 -18.85 2.37
CA LYS A 352 -7.81 -19.34 1.02
C LYS A 352 -7.71 -18.16 0.07
N ALA A 353 -6.79 -18.21 -0.87
CA ALA A 353 -6.64 -17.19 -1.90
C ALA A 353 -7.76 -17.34 -2.95
N THR A 354 -8.53 -16.28 -3.15
CA THR A 354 -9.74 -16.27 -3.99
C THR A 354 -9.54 -15.56 -5.33
N GLY A 355 -8.53 -14.70 -5.42
CA GLY A 355 -8.26 -13.91 -6.62
C GLY A 355 -7.23 -12.82 -6.38
N ILE A 356 -7.17 -11.85 -7.29
CA ILE A 356 -6.21 -10.75 -7.28
C ILE A 356 -6.96 -9.44 -7.55
N TYR A 357 -6.70 -8.43 -6.72
CA TYR A 357 -7.04 -7.03 -6.99
C TYR A 357 -5.88 -6.35 -7.69
N PHE A 358 -6.18 -5.61 -8.75
CA PHE A 358 -5.17 -4.88 -9.52
C PHE A 358 -5.83 -3.73 -10.29
N SER A 359 -5.03 -2.78 -10.76
CA SER A 359 -5.47 -1.74 -11.70
C SER A 359 -4.53 -1.70 -12.90
N ALA A 360 -5.06 -1.26 -14.03
CA ALA A 360 -4.29 -1.07 -15.26
C ALA A 360 -4.76 0.16 -16.02
N THR A 361 -3.86 0.71 -16.82
CA THR A 361 -4.19 1.77 -17.77
C THR A 361 -3.41 1.58 -19.08
N THR A 362 -3.92 2.15 -20.17
CA THR A 362 -3.10 2.40 -21.36
C THR A 362 -2.64 3.86 -21.36
N SER A 363 -1.72 4.21 -22.24
CA SER A 363 -1.38 5.62 -22.41
C SER A 363 -2.56 6.38 -23.02
N ALA A 364 -2.90 7.57 -22.51
CA ALA A 364 -3.97 8.39 -23.11
C ALA A 364 -3.75 8.65 -24.61
N ALA A 365 -2.49 8.66 -25.07
CA ALA A 365 -2.13 8.84 -26.47
C ALA A 365 -2.34 7.58 -27.35
N SER A 366 -2.42 6.38 -26.75
CA SER A 366 -2.62 5.15 -27.54
C SER A 366 -4.07 4.98 -28.02
N GLY A 367 -5.05 5.63 -27.38
CA GLY A 367 -6.47 5.47 -27.72
C GLY A 367 -7.00 4.04 -27.57
N VAL A 368 -6.25 3.17 -26.89
CA VAL A 368 -6.59 1.76 -26.63
C VAL A 368 -7.48 1.71 -25.40
N LEU A 369 -8.72 1.28 -25.60
CA LEU A 369 -9.68 1.03 -24.52
C LEU A 369 -9.35 -0.30 -23.84
N LEU A 370 -9.69 -0.42 -22.56
CA LEU A 370 -9.56 -1.68 -21.83
C LEU A 370 -10.75 -2.63 -22.09
N THR A 371 -11.85 -2.18 -22.68
CA THR A 371 -13.02 -3.06 -22.91
C THR A 371 -12.64 -4.34 -23.67
N GLY A 372 -12.87 -5.49 -23.05
CA GLY A 372 -12.53 -6.81 -23.56
C GLY A 372 -11.06 -7.23 -23.40
N GLU A 373 -10.21 -6.39 -22.81
CA GLU A 373 -8.83 -6.74 -22.46
C GLU A 373 -8.83 -7.91 -21.46
N GLU A 374 -7.98 -8.89 -21.72
CA GLU A 374 -7.82 -10.08 -20.90
C GLU A 374 -6.58 -9.94 -20.01
N MET A 375 -6.76 -10.20 -18.71
CA MET A 375 -5.68 -10.28 -17.74
C MET A 375 -5.63 -11.69 -17.18
N ALA A 376 -4.48 -12.35 -17.33
CA ALA A 376 -4.27 -13.67 -16.75
C ALA A 376 -3.84 -13.55 -15.29
N LEU A 377 -4.36 -14.41 -14.43
CA LEU A 377 -4.12 -14.40 -12.99
C LEU A 377 -3.51 -15.73 -12.60
N TYR A 378 -2.44 -15.69 -11.82
CA TYR A 378 -1.75 -16.88 -11.34
C TYR A 378 -1.44 -16.77 -9.86
N LEU A 379 -1.56 -17.88 -9.16
CA LEU A 379 -0.99 -18.07 -7.84
C LEU A 379 -0.01 -19.24 -7.91
N TYR A 380 1.26 -18.94 -7.65
CA TYR A 380 2.31 -19.93 -7.56
C TYR A 380 2.69 -20.17 -6.11
N LYS A 381 2.89 -21.43 -5.74
CA LYS A 381 3.73 -21.79 -4.60
C LYS A 381 5.18 -21.60 -5.03
N TRP A 382 5.91 -20.75 -4.33
CA TRP A 382 7.31 -20.42 -4.64
C TRP A 382 8.24 -21.28 -3.77
N GLU A 383 8.78 -22.33 -4.39
CA GLU A 383 9.47 -23.43 -3.69
C GLU A 383 11.00 -23.34 -3.80
N ASP A 384 11.54 -22.27 -4.39
CA ASP A 384 12.97 -21.97 -4.31
C ASP A 384 13.38 -21.74 -2.85
N VAL A 385 14.40 -22.46 -2.40
CA VAL A 385 14.87 -22.38 -1.01
C VAL A 385 15.91 -21.27 -0.90
N PHE A 386 15.50 -20.13 -0.35
CA PHE A 386 16.38 -19.01 -0.05
C PHE A 386 16.01 -18.36 1.29
N THR A 387 17.03 -17.82 1.94
CA THR A 387 16.89 -17.16 3.25
C THR A 387 16.32 -15.75 3.09
N ASP A 388 16.94 -14.96 2.22
CA ASP A 388 16.67 -13.53 2.05
C ASP A 388 17.12 -13.03 0.67
N LEU A 389 16.99 -11.73 0.42
CA LEU A 389 17.35 -11.08 -0.86
C LEU A 389 18.85 -11.14 -1.21
N ASN A 390 19.73 -11.41 -0.25
CA ASN A 390 21.17 -11.56 -0.47
C ASN A 390 21.59 -13.01 -0.69
N ASP A 391 20.67 -13.97 -0.58
CA ASP A 391 20.95 -15.38 -0.78
C ASP A 391 21.23 -15.65 -2.27
N ALA A 392 22.36 -16.29 -2.55
CA ALA A 392 22.74 -16.67 -3.92
C ALA A 392 21.78 -17.68 -4.57
N ASN A 393 20.93 -18.34 -3.77
CA ASN A 393 19.90 -19.26 -4.24
C ASN A 393 18.56 -18.58 -4.52
N LEU A 394 18.42 -17.26 -4.27
CA LEU A 394 17.23 -16.51 -4.67
C LEU A 394 17.06 -16.62 -6.18
N ALA A 395 15.99 -17.30 -6.59
CA ALA A 395 15.63 -17.51 -7.97
C ALA A 395 14.13 -17.77 -8.09
N PHE A 396 13.65 -17.84 -9.32
CA PHE A 396 12.26 -18.16 -9.67
C PHE A 396 12.23 -19.45 -10.51
N ASN A 397 12.98 -20.47 -10.10
CA ASN A 397 13.11 -21.72 -10.86
C ASN A 397 11.98 -22.72 -10.54
N THR A 398 11.43 -22.65 -9.33
CA THR A 398 10.46 -23.62 -8.83
C THR A 398 9.18 -22.91 -8.41
N LEU A 399 8.36 -22.59 -9.42
CA LEU A 399 7.04 -22.00 -9.27
C LEU A 399 5.98 -23.04 -9.63
N THR A 400 5.29 -23.58 -8.62
CA THR A 400 4.20 -24.55 -8.81
C THR A 400 2.86 -23.81 -8.83
N GLU A 401 2.16 -23.81 -9.96
CA GLU A 401 0.83 -23.19 -10.06
C GLU A 401 -0.17 -23.94 -9.16
N VAL A 402 -0.82 -23.21 -8.25
CA VAL A 402 -1.84 -23.74 -7.32
C VAL A 402 -3.23 -23.16 -7.58
N ALA A 403 -3.32 -22.01 -8.24
CA ALA A 403 -4.56 -21.46 -8.78
C ALA A 403 -4.28 -20.57 -9.99
N ASN A 404 -5.29 -20.46 -10.87
CA ASN A 404 -5.28 -19.54 -12.01
C ASN A 404 -6.68 -18.99 -12.26
N GLY A 405 -6.77 -17.92 -13.05
CA GLY A 405 -8.01 -17.33 -13.51
C GLY A 405 -7.78 -16.30 -14.61
N PHE A 406 -8.87 -15.75 -15.13
CA PHE A 406 -8.83 -14.67 -16.10
C PHE A 406 -9.80 -13.57 -15.69
N TYR A 407 -9.41 -12.32 -15.90
CA TYR A 407 -10.30 -11.17 -15.81
C TYR A 407 -10.47 -10.54 -17.19
N TYR A 408 -11.71 -10.30 -17.58
CA TYR A 408 -12.06 -9.59 -18.80
C TYR A 408 -12.69 -8.25 -18.43
N TYR A 409 -12.10 -7.16 -18.88
CA TYR A 409 -12.62 -5.82 -18.62
C TYR A 409 -14.00 -5.64 -19.28
N PRO A 410 -15.08 -5.39 -18.49
CA PRO A 410 -16.42 -5.25 -19.05
C PRO A 410 -16.62 -3.90 -19.76
N ASP A 411 -15.88 -2.88 -19.33
CA ASP A 411 -15.90 -1.50 -19.82
C ASP A 411 -14.48 -0.92 -19.80
N ASP A 412 -14.30 0.32 -20.25
CA ASP A 412 -13.01 1.03 -20.23
C ASP A 412 -12.69 1.58 -18.83
N LEU A 413 -12.31 0.68 -17.92
CA LEU A 413 -12.05 0.98 -16.50
C LEU A 413 -10.59 1.44 -16.27
N GLN A 414 -10.16 2.49 -16.98
CA GLN A 414 -8.77 2.99 -16.94
C GLN A 414 -8.38 3.45 -15.54
N GLY A 415 -7.38 2.80 -14.97
CA GLY A 415 -6.83 3.12 -13.65
C GLY A 415 -7.77 2.80 -12.47
N GLU A 416 -8.89 2.14 -12.72
CA GLU A 416 -9.74 1.64 -11.64
C GLU A 416 -9.22 0.31 -11.10
N THR A 417 -9.32 0.11 -9.79
CA THR A 417 -8.98 -1.18 -9.19
C THR A 417 -10.12 -2.16 -9.42
N VAL A 418 -9.80 -3.29 -10.03
CA VAL A 418 -10.72 -4.39 -10.34
C VAL A 418 -10.34 -5.65 -9.57
N PHE A 419 -11.29 -6.59 -9.45
CA PHE A 419 -11.04 -7.89 -8.84
C PHE A 419 -11.21 -9.00 -9.87
N GLY A 420 -10.14 -9.76 -10.09
CA GLY A 420 -10.15 -10.98 -10.87
C GLY A 420 -10.18 -12.21 -9.96
N ALA A 421 -11.19 -13.07 -10.11
CA ALA A 421 -11.32 -14.30 -9.33
C ALA A 421 -10.48 -15.43 -9.93
N PHE A 422 -9.92 -16.29 -9.07
CA PHE A 422 -9.40 -17.58 -9.51
C PHE A 422 -10.55 -18.53 -9.85
N THR A 423 -10.34 -19.37 -10.86
CA THR A 423 -11.31 -20.42 -11.26
C THR A 423 -11.64 -21.34 -10.09
N THR A 424 -10.61 -21.72 -9.34
CA THR A 424 -10.73 -22.46 -8.08
C THR A 424 -9.86 -21.76 -7.03
N PRO A 425 -10.45 -21.26 -5.93
CA PRO A 425 -9.67 -20.70 -4.82
C PRO A 425 -8.71 -21.74 -4.23
N ALA A 426 -7.49 -21.32 -3.87
CA ALA A 426 -6.46 -22.21 -3.32
C ALA A 426 -6.29 -21.99 -1.81
N ALA A 427 -6.37 -23.07 -1.05
CA ALA A 427 -5.97 -23.08 0.35
C ALA A 427 -4.46 -22.84 0.45
N LEU A 428 -4.04 -21.92 1.33
CA LEU A 428 -2.63 -21.71 1.59
C LEU A 428 -2.13 -22.67 2.68
N GLU A 429 -0.81 -22.78 2.80
CA GLU A 429 -0.13 -23.62 3.79
C GLU A 429 0.77 -22.76 4.68
N ASP A 430 0.88 -23.11 5.95
CA ASP A 430 1.75 -22.43 6.90
C ASP A 430 3.22 -22.48 6.49
N ASN A 431 3.94 -21.37 6.69
CA ASN A 431 5.37 -21.25 6.40
C ASN A 431 5.72 -21.56 4.93
N GLN A 432 4.78 -21.33 4.02
CA GLN A 432 5.02 -21.40 2.59
C GLN A 432 4.98 -19.99 1.99
N ARG A 433 5.80 -19.80 0.97
CA ARG A 433 5.84 -18.58 0.17
C ARG A 433 4.99 -18.76 -1.07
N TYR A 434 4.11 -17.81 -1.34
CA TYR A 434 3.32 -17.77 -2.56
C TYR A 434 3.58 -16.47 -3.31
N LEU A 435 3.46 -16.55 -4.63
CA LEU A 435 3.61 -15.45 -5.57
C LEU A 435 2.31 -15.34 -6.38
N ALA A 436 1.52 -14.31 -6.10
CA ALA A 436 0.31 -13.99 -6.86
C ALA A 436 0.66 -12.99 -7.95
N CYS A 437 0.44 -13.34 -9.21
CA CYS A 437 0.80 -12.50 -10.36
C CYS A 437 -0.43 -12.23 -11.22
N VAL A 438 -0.58 -10.98 -11.64
CA VAL A 438 -1.44 -10.60 -12.75
C VAL A 438 -0.57 -10.30 -13.95
N GLN A 439 -0.89 -10.93 -15.08
CA GLN A 439 -0.09 -10.92 -16.31
C GLN A 439 -0.90 -10.39 -17.49
N THR A 440 -0.22 -9.67 -18.38
CA THR A 440 -0.73 -9.26 -19.68
C THR A 440 0.26 -9.59 -20.79
N VAL A 441 -0.25 -9.79 -22.00
CA VAL A 441 0.51 -9.84 -23.26
C VAL A 441 0.36 -8.55 -24.08
N ASN A 442 -0.48 -7.62 -23.62
CA ASN A 442 -0.67 -6.34 -24.26
C ASN A 442 0.45 -5.39 -23.87
N LEU A 443 1.37 -5.19 -24.82
CA LEU A 443 2.55 -4.36 -24.60
C LEU A 443 2.18 -2.90 -24.28
N ASN A 444 0.98 -2.41 -24.59
CA ASN A 444 0.58 -1.02 -24.35
C ASN A 444 0.03 -0.77 -22.93
N LEU A 445 -0.12 -1.81 -22.12
CA LEU A 445 -0.72 -1.76 -20.80
C LEU A 445 0.35 -1.45 -19.73
N TYR A 446 -0.02 -0.57 -18.82
CA TYR A 446 0.75 -0.20 -17.63
C TYR A 446 -0.04 -0.64 -16.40
N MET A 447 0.63 -1.19 -15.40
CA MET A 447 -0.01 -1.73 -14.21
C MET A 447 0.20 -0.81 -13.00
N GLY A 448 -0.80 -0.79 -12.13
CA GLY A 448 -0.84 0.09 -10.97
C GLY A 448 0.29 -0.17 -9.97
N HIS A 449 0.87 0.92 -9.49
CA HIS A 449 1.83 0.97 -8.41
C HIS A 449 1.38 2.01 -7.40
N GLU A 450 1.67 1.73 -6.14
CA GLU A 450 1.40 2.63 -5.04
C GLU A 450 2.37 3.82 -5.07
N ASN A 451 1.89 4.98 -4.66
CA ASN A 451 2.69 6.22 -4.54
C ASN A 451 2.76 6.75 -3.08
N GLY A 452 2.09 6.10 -2.13
CA GLY A 452 1.98 6.54 -0.73
C GLY A 452 3.05 5.97 0.20
N THR A 453 3.74 4.90 -0.19
CA THR A 453 4.77 4.26 0.63
C THR A 453 6.12 4.24 -0.08
N ASN A 454 7.18 4.25 0.73
CA ASN A 454 8.53 3.95 0.28
C ASN A 454 9.07 2.87 1.21
N LEU A 455 9.21 1.66 0.66
CA LEU A 455 9.62 0.46 1.39
C LEU A 455 11.12 0.20 1.26
N THR A 456 11.93 1.18 0.80
CA THR A 456 13.38 1.01 0.65
C THR A 456 14.04 0.57 1.94
N TRP A 457 13.70 1.18 3.09
CA TRP A 457 14.29 0.73 4.34
C TRP A 457 13.68 -0.58 4.85
N ASN A 458 12.40 -0.82 4.60
CA ASN A 458 11.76 -2.11 4.89
C ASN A 458 12.47 -3.26 4.16
N GLU A 459 12.75 -3.10 2.87
CA GLU A 459 13.48 -4.09 2.07
C GLU A 459 14.89 -4.30 2.60
N ALA A 460 15.63 -3.23 2.91
CA ALA A 460 16.98 -3.33 3.45
C ALA A 460 17.01 -3.93 4.87
N TYR A 461 15.94 -3.78 5.65
CA TYR A 461 15.84 -4.27 7.03
C TYR A 461 15.35 -5.73 7.10
N TYR A 462 14.27 -6.05 6.39
CA TYR A 462 13.70 -7.40 6.39
C TYR A 462 14.36 -8.33 5.38
N LEU A 463 14.96 -7.79 4.31
CA LEU A 463 15.63 -8.52 3.23
C LEU A 463 14.72 -9.58 2.59
N GLN A 464 13.43 -9.27 2.41
CA GLN A 464 12.47 -10.20 1.80
C GLN A 464 11.87 -9.60 0.53
N PRO A 465 11.60 -10.41 -0.51
CA PRO A 465 10.87 -9.95 -1.68
C PRO A 465 9.42 -9.62 -1.30
N MET A 466 8.92 -8.50 -1.83
CA MET A 466 7.59 -7.98 -1.50
C MET A 466 6.71 -7.91 -2.75
N ALA A 467 7.16 -7.14 -3.75
CA ALA A 467 6.44 -6.92 -5.01
C ALA A 467 7.31 -7.21 -6.25
N PRO A 468 7.66 -8.49 -6.53
CA PRO A 468 8.38 -8.85 -7.74
C PRO A 468 7.58 -8.50 -9.01
N ASN A 469 8.29 -8.38 -10.13
CA ASN A 469 7.67 -8.33 -11.45
C ASN A 469 8.36 -9.32 -12.40
N GLU A 470 7.72 -9.56 -13.54
CA GLU A 470 8.26 -10.41 -14.60
C GLU A 470 8.16 -9.68 -15.95
N SER A 471 9.20 -9.81 -16.77
CA SER A 471 9.21 -9.33 -18.15
C SER A 471 9.81 -10.39 -19.07
N ASP A 472 9.06 -10.82 -20.07
CA ASP A 472 9.45 -11.79 -21.10
C ASP A 472 10.05 -13.09 -20.52
N GLY A 473 9.45 -13.58 -19.44
CA GLY A 473 9.83 -14.77 -18.68
C GLY A 473 10.92 -14.53 -17.62
N THR A 474 11.47 -13.32 -17.53
CA THR A 474 12.52 -12.97 -16.55
C THR A 474 11.92 -12.28 -15.34
N TYR A 475 12.12 -12.85 -14.15
CA TYR A 475 11.64 -12.30 -12.88
C TYR A 475 12.68 -11.38 -12.21
N TYR A 476 12.19 -10.33 -11.56
CA TYR A 476 13.00 -9.43 -10.74
C TYR A 476 12.39 -9.34 -9.34
N ALA A 477 13.14 -9.77 -8.34
CA ALA A 477 12.66 -9.84 -6.95
C ALA A 477 12.30 -8.46 -6.35
N GLY A 478 13.02 -7.41 -6.75
CA GLY A 478 12.77 -6.03 -6.32
C GLY A 478 11.75 -5.27 -7.18
N GLY A 479 11.14 -5.92 -8.18
CA GLY A 479 10.16 -5.27 -9.05
C GLY A 479 10.73 -4.05 -9.80
N PHE A 480 10.03 -2.93 -9.75
CA PHE A 480 10.50 -1.62 -10.24
C PHE A 480 11.28 -0.82 -9.20
N GLY A 481 11.54 -1.37 -8.01
CA GLY A 481 12.13 -0.69 -6.87
C GLY A 481 11.21 -0.75 -5.65
N SER A 482 11.79 -0.83 -4.45
CA SER A 482 11.06 -0.83 -3.18
C SER A 482 10.48 0.55 -2.81
N ASP A 483 10.89 1.61 -3.51
CA ASP A 483 10.29 2.94 -3.48
C ASP A 483 9.02 3.05 -4.34
N ILE A 484 8.72 2.03 -5.15
CA ILE A 484 7.58 1.99 -6.07
C ILE A 484 6.92 0.60 -6.01
N PRO A 485 6.34 0.18 -4.86
CA PRO A 485 5.70 -1.13 -4.75
C PRO A 485 4.45 -1.23 -5.64
N SER A 486 4.11 -2.44 -6.09
CA SER A 486 2.90 -2.67 -6.88
C SER A 486 1.64 -2.44 -6.04
N SER A 487 0.57 -1.96 -6.68
CA SER A 487 -0.75 -1.80 -6.03
C SER A 487 -1.60 -3.07 -6.14
N VAL A 488 -0.95 -4.25 -6.17
CA VAL A 488 -1.61 -5.55 -6.28
C VAL A 488 -2.04 -6.01 -4.87
N ALA A 489 -3.22 -6.60 -4.74
CA ALA A 489 -3.62 -7.28 -3.50
C ALA A 489 -4.10 -8.70 -3.77
N ILE A 490 -3.84 -9.61 -2.84
CA ILE A 490 -4.37 -10.97 -2.88
C ILE A 490 -5.73 -10.93 -2.21
N GLY A 491 -6.77 -11.33 -2.94
CA GLY A 491 -8.08 -11.60 -2.35
C GLY A 491 -8.01 -12.87 -1.53
N VAL A 492 -8.44 -12.79 -0.27
CA VAL A 492 -8.43 -13.92 0.66
C VAL A 492 -9.81 -14.11 1.30
N ALA A 493 -10.03 -15.32 1.79
CA ALA A 493 -11.17 -15.69 2.61
C ALA A 493 -10.72 -16.73 3.64
N ASP A 494 -11.60 -17.06 4.59
CA ASP A 494 -11.34 -18.14 5.53
C ASP A 494 -11.09 -19.47 4.79
N ASN A 495 -10.04 -20.16 5.23
CA ASN A 495 -9.79 -21.54 4.86
C ASN A 495 -10.50 -22.44 5.87
N ASP A 496 -11.80 -22.63 5.68
CA ASP A 496 -12.64 -23.52 6.48
C ASP A 496 -12.22 -25.00 6.29
N VAL A 497 -11.07 -25.38 6.86
CA VAL A 497 -10.69 -26.77 7.16
C VAL A 497 -10.80 -27.05 8.66
N SER A 498 -11.12 -26.04 9.47
CA SER A 498 -11.63 -26.25 10.81
C SER A 498 -13.12 -26.45 10.74
N VAL A 499 -13.54 -27.71 10.87
CA VAL A 499 -14.82 -28.19 11.40
C VAL A 499 -15.90 -27.10 11.37
N ALA A 500 -16.84 -27.19 10.43
CA ALA A 500 -18.18 -26.75 10.78
C ALA A 500 -18.49 -27.47 12.09
N GLU A 501 -18.34 -26.80 13.24
CA GLU A 501 -19.12 -27.15 14.40
C GLU A 501 -20.53 -26.91 13.92
N LEU A 502 -21.10 -27.97 13.34
CA LEU A 502 -22.51 -28.18 13.34
C LEU A 502 -22.84 -28.08 14.83
N ASN A 503 -23.29 -26.89 15.23
CA ASN A 503 -24.07 -26.67 16.43
C ASN A 503 -25.41 -27.43 16.34
N THR A 504 -25.51 -28.40 15.42
CA THR A 504 -26.59 -29.34 15.21
C THR A 504 -26.08 -30.77 15.42
N VAL A 505 -26.72 -31.51 16.32
CA VAL A 505 -26.52 -32.94 16.55
C VAL A 505 -27.71 -33.71 15.98
N ALA A 506 -27.47 -34.93 15.51
CA ALA A 506 -28.55 -35.78 15.01
C ALA A 506 -29.49 -36.16 16.16
N GLY A 507 -30.78 -35.84 15.98
CA GLY A 507 -31.85 -36.21 16.90
C GLY A 507 -32.96 -36.95 16.18
N LYS A 508 -33.57 -37.92 16.86
CA LYS A 508 -34.75 -38.63 16.36
C LYS A 508 -35.77 -38.83 17.48
N ALA A 509 -37.03 -38.93 17.09
CA ALA A 509 -38.13 -39.25 17.97
C ALA A 509 -38.78 -40.57 17.57
N PHE A 510 -39.06 -41.45 18.53
CA PHE A 510 -39.78 -42.70 18.29
C PHE A 510 -40.66 -43.09 19.49
N PRO A 511 -41.82 -43.74 19.26
CA PRO A 511 -42.44 -43.95 17.96
C PRO A 511 -42.87 -42.62 17.33
N ASN A 512 -42.82 -42.53 15.99
CA ASN A 512 -43.31 -41.38 15.25
C ASN A 512 -44.07 -41.91 14.02
N PRO A 513 -45.41 -41.81 13.96
CA PRO A 513 -46.28 -41.03 14.86
C PRO A 513 -46.46 -41.60 16.28
N ALA A 514 -46.74 -40.73 17.27
CA ALA A 514 -46.96 -41.09 18.69
C ALA A 514 -48.37 -40.69 19.19
N ASN A 515 -48.89 -41.43 20.17
CA ASN A 515 -50.11 -41.08 20.91
C ASN A 515 -49.71 -40.23 22.13
N ASP A 516 -49.26 -40.82 23.23
CA ASP A 516 -49.12 -40.10 24.50
C ASP A 516 -47.68 -39.80 24.91
N VAL A 517 -46.72 -40.62 24.46
CA VAL A 517 -45.31 -40.52 24.83
C VAL A 517 -44.46 -40.70 23.58
N VAL A 518 -43.43 -39.87 23.45
CA VAL A 518 -42.39 -39.98 22.43
C VAL A 518 -41.03 -40.03 23.10
N THR A 519 -40.19 -40.99 22.73
CA THR A 519 -38.79 -41.04 23.15
C THR A 519 -37.97 -40.15 22.24
N VAL A 520 -37.29 -39.16 22.81
CA VAL A 520 -36.31 -38.31 22.12
C VAL A 520 -34.94 -38.94 22.31
N ALA A 521 -34.25 -39.25 21.20
CA ALA A 521 -32.89 -39.79 21.19
C ALA A 521 -31.95 -38.84 20.47
N ILE A 522 -30.90 -38.38 21.15
CA ILE A 522 -29.93 -37.39 20.69
C ILE A 522 -28.54 -37.86 21.11
N GLU A 523 -27.54 -37.62 20.25
CA GLU A 523 -26.13 -37.87 20.59
C GLU A 523 -25.63 -36.84 21.64
N GLY A 524 -25.78 -37.17 22.92
CA GLY A 524 -25.32 -36.38 24.07
C GLY A 524 -25.84 -36.94 25.40
N GLU A 525 -25.16 -36.65 26.51
CA GLU A 525 -25.60 -37.01 27.86
C GLU A 525 -25.80 -35.75 28.72
N GLY A 526 -26.68 -35.83 29.71
CA GLY A 526 -26.96 -34.72 30.64
C GLY A 526 -28.30 -34.03 30.39
N THR A 527 -28.43 -32.81 30.90
CA THR A 527 -29.68 -32.05 30.83
C THR A 527 -29.78 -31.29 29.50
N ALA A 528 -30.96 -31.27 28.90
CA ALA A 528 -31.23 -30.55 27.66
C ALA A 528 -32.58 -29.82 27.72
N GLN A 529 -32.74 -28.72 27.00
CA GLN A 529 -34.01 -28.00 26.90
C GLN A 529 -34.73 -28.37 25.62
N LEU A 530 -35.95 -28.86 25.73
CA LEU A 530 -36.84 -29.14 24.60
C LEU A 530 -37.90 -28.05 24.48
N THR A 531 -37.99 -27.45 23.30
CA THR A 531 -39.08 -26.55 22.90
C THR A 531 -39.82 -27.18 21.72
N VAL A 532 -41.12 -27.38 21.89
CA VAL A 532 -42.01 -27.93 20.86
C VAL A 532 -42.84 -26.80 20.25
N THR A 533 -42.77 -26.63 18.94
CA THR A 533 -43.55 -25.63 18.20
C THR A 533 -44.49 -26.29 17.20
N ASP A 534 -45.63 -25.64 16.93
CA ASP A 534 -46.48 -26.00 15.80
C ASP A 534 -45.86 -25.55 14.46
N VAL A 535 -46.51 -25.89 13.35
CA VAL A 535 -46.08 -25.50 11.99
C VAL A 535 -46.14 -24.00 11.72
N ALA A 536 -46.80 -23.21 12.58
CA ALA A 536 -46.85 -21.75 12.52
C ALA A 536 -45.75 -21.10 13.40
N GLY A 537 -44.91 -21.89 14.07
CA GLY A 537 -43.83 -21.42 14.93
C GLY A 537 -44.28 -21.02 16.34
N LYS A 538 -45.53 -21.28 16.72
CA LYS A 538 -46.02 -21.00 18.07
C LYS A 538 -45.56 -22.12 19.02
N VAL A 539 -45.01 -21.74 20.17
CA VAL A 539 -44.59 -22.68 21.21
C VAL A 539 -45.83 -23.37 21.81
N ALA A 540 -45.90 -24.70 21.65
CA ALA A 540 -46.96 -25.54 22.17
C ALA A 540 -46.59 -26.16 23.53
N MET A 541 -45.31 -26.44 23.74
CA MET A 541 -44.79 -26.98 25.01
C MET A 541 -43.29 -26.67 25.13
N ALA A 542 -42.80 -26.51 26.36
CA ALA A 542 -41.37 -26.52 26.65
C ALA A 542 -41.12 -27.35 27.91
N THR A 543 -40.07 -28.17 27.90
CA THR A 543 -39.69 -29.03 29.03
C THR A 543 -38.19 -29.27 29.04
N THR A 544 -37.67 -29.68 30.18
CA THR A 544 -36.30 -30.15 30.31
C THR A 544 -36.25 -31.67 30.11
N LEU A 545 -35.27 -32.14 29.35
CA LEU A 545 -34.92 -33.54 29.14
C LEU A 545 -33.74 -33.92 30.01
N ASN A 546 -33.75 -35.13 30.55
CA ASN A 546 -32.61 -35.75 31.24
C ASN A 546 -32.14 -36.95 30.43
N LEU A 547 -31.17 -36.73 29.54
CA LEU A 547 -30.70 -37.73 28.59
C LEU A 547 -29.85 -38.78 29.32
N ALA A 548 -30.47 -39.90 29.70
CA ALA A 548 -29.78 -41.08 30.21
C ALA A 548 -29.41 -41.98 29.02
N ALA A 549 -28.11 -42.17 28.77
CA ALA A 549 -27.60 -42.85 27.58
C ALA A 549 -28.13 -42.27 26.24
N GLY A 550 -28.26 -40.94 26.18
CA GLY A 550 -28.71 -40.23 24.97
C GLY A 550 -30.20 -40.25 24.69
N GLN A 551 -31.04 -40.63 25.66
CA GLN A 551 -32.49 -40.69 25.47
C GLN A 551 -33.29 -40.19 26.67
N ASP A 552 -34.48 -39.64 26.41
CA ASP A 552 -35.49 -39.36 27.43
C ASP A 552 -36.91 -39.49 26.85
N ASN A 553 -37.90 -39.73 27.71
CA ASN A 553 -39.31 -39.86 27.33
C ASN A 553 -40.08 -38.57 27.59
N VAL A 554 -40.77 -38.10 26.56
CA VAL A 554 -41.54 -36.85 26.59
C VAL A 554 -43.03 -37.17 26.50
N ASN A 555 -43.79 -36.71 27.50
CA ASN A 555 -45.25 -36.82 27.48
C ASN A 555 -45.85 -35.72 26.58
N ILE A 556 -46.56 -36.11 25.54
CA ILE A 556 -47.19 -35.24 24.55
C ILE A 556 -48.72 -35.33 24.59
N ASN A 557 -49.30 -35.83 25.68
CA ASN A 557 -50.75 -35.97 25.82
C ASN A 557 -51.49 -34.61 25.77
N ALA A 558 -50.84 -33.53 26.22
CA ALA A 558 -51.41 -32.19 26.20
C ALA A 558 -51.43 -31.54 24.80
N LEU A 559 -50.80 -32.15 23.79
CA LEU A 559 -50.80 -31.65 22.41
C LEU A 559 -52.01 -32.20 21.64
N GLU A 560 -52.62 -31.35 20.80
CA GLU A 560 -53.67 -31.76 19.86
C GLU A 560 -53.08 -32.61 18.71
N THR A 561 -53.92 -33.36 18.01
CA THR A 561 -53.49 -34.14 16.82
C THR A 561 -52.90 -33.21 15.76
N GLY A 562 -51.65 -33.44 15.35
CA GLY A 562 -50.95 -32.53 14.45
C GLY A 562 -49.46 -32.82 14.26
N LEU A 563 -48.82 -32.02 13.40
CA LEU A 563 -47.37 -32.04 13.16
C LEU A 563 -46.69 -30.99 14.05
N TYR A 564 -45.67 -31.41 14.78
CA TYR A 564 -44.89 -30.55 15.66
C TYR A 564 -43.40 -30.63 15.34
N ILE A 565 -42.70 -29.52 15.56
CA ILE A 565 -41.25 -29.40 15.43
C ILE A 565 -40.66 -29.42 16.84
N PHE A 566 -39.81 -30.40 17.11
CA PHE A 566 -39.08 -30.52 18.36
C PHE A 566 -37.73 -29.86 18.18
N ASN A 567 -37.44 -28.83 18.99
CA ASN A 567 -36.15 -28.15 19.05
C ASN A 567 -35.51 -28.45 20.38
N VAL A 568 -34.38 -29.15 20.39
CA VAL A 568 -33.63 -29.48 21.60
C VAL A 568 -32.33 -28.69 21.64
N THR A 569 -31.98 -28.14 22.79
CA THR A 569 -30.70 -27.46 23.05
C THR A 569 -30.00 -28.13 24.21
N LEU A 570 -28.82 -28.70 23.97
CA LEU A 570 -27.96 -29.32 24.98
C LEU A 570 -27.22 -28.25 25.82
N GLU A 571 -26.76 -28.60 27.01
CA GLU A 571 -25.95 -27.72 27.87
C GLU A 571 -24.67 -27.19 27.20
N ASN A 572 -24.09 -27.95 26.26
CA ASN A 572 -22.91 -27.56 25.51
C ASN A 572 -23.21 -26.62 24.32
N GLY A 573 -24.45 -26.14 24.17
CA GLY A 573 -24.86 -25.22 23.11
C GLY A 573 -25.24 -25.88 21.78
N LYS A 574 -25.05 -27.19 21.63
CA LYS A 574 -25.49 -27.93 20.43
C LYS A 574 -27.01 -28.12 20.43
N THR A 575 -27.60 -28.14 19.25
CA THR A 575 -29.06 -28.18 19.04
C THR A 575 -29.48 -29.40 18.21
N ALA A 576 -30.71 -29.87 18.32
CA ALA A 576 -31.28 -30.87 17.42
C ALA A 576 -32.68 -30.43 17.01
N GLN A 577 -33.04 -30.62 15.75
CA GLN A 577 -34.39 -30.35 15.27
C GLN A 577 -34.93 -31.56 14.51
N PHE A 578 -36.14 -31.99 14.84
CA PHE A 578 -36.84 -33.06 14.13
C PHE A 578 -38.36 -32.95 14.29
N ASN A 579 -39.08 -33.55 13.35
CA ASN A 579 -40.54 -33.49 13.29
C ASN A 579 -41.18 -34.69 13.99
N VAL A 580 -42.26 -34.47 14.73
CA VAL A 580 -43.06 -35.51 15.38
C VAL A 580 -44.53 -35.32 15.04
N VAL A 581 -45.18 -36.42 14.65
CA VAL A 581 -46.61 -36.45 14.37
C VAL A 581 -47.34 -36.98 15.61
N LYS A 582 -48.17 -36.14 16.24
CA LYS A 582 -49.12 -36.53 17.28
C LYS A 582 -50.40 -37.05 16.61
N LYS A 583 -50.81 -38.27 16.97
CA LYS A 583 -52.06 -38.88 16.54
C LYS A 583 -53.22 -38.50 17.45
#